data_AF-A0A534BPX9-F1
#
_entry.id   AF-A0A534BPX9-F1
#
_cell.length_a   1.000
_cell.length_b   1.000
_cell.length_c   1.000
_cell.angle_alpha   90.00
_cell.angle_beta   90.00
_cell.angle_gamma   90.00
#
_symmetry.space_group_name_H-M   'P 1'
#
loop_
_entity.id
_entity.type
_entity.pdbx_description
1 polymer ?
#
loop_
_entity_poly.entity_id
_entity_poly.type
_entity_poly.pdbx_seq_one_letter_code
_entity_poly.pdbx_strand_id
1 'polypeptide(L)'
;MASNLFMTFAWYAHLKNLAARPWYLAAMVSWGIAFFEYLLQVPGNRIGYTRLSLPQLKILQEVITLGVFVPFALLYMHKPLKLDYLWAALCILGAVYFVFRSPGAP
;
A
#
# COMPACT_ATOMS: atom_id res chain seq x y z
N MET A 1 -2.35 -8.60 2.68
CA MET A 1 -1.80 -7.87 3.84
C MET A 1 -0.28 -7.69 3.78
N ALA A 2 0.51 -8.70 3.39
CA ALA A 2 1.97 -8.55 3.27
C ALA A 2 2.45 -7.68 2.09
N SER A 3 1.65 -7.57 1.01
CA SER A 3 1.96 -6.85 -0.23
C SER A 3 2.42 -5.40 -0.02
N ASN A 4 1.64 -4.58 0.68
CA ASN A 4 1.95 -3.15 0.82
C ASN A 4 3.24 -2.82 1.61
N LEU A 5 3.70 -3.72 2.48
CA LEU A 5 5.00 -3.58 3.18
C LEU A 5 6.14 -3.71 2.18
N PHE A 6 6.06 -4.71 1.30
CA PHE A 6 7.06 -4.98 0.29
C PHE A 6 7.17 -3.84 -0.73
N MET A 7 6.04 -3.31 -1.22
CA MET A 7 6.05 -2.20 -2.16
C MET A 7 6.67 -0.92 -1.58
N THR A 8 6.37 -0.63 -0.31
CA THR A 8 6.91 0.56 0.37
C THR A 8 8.42 0.45 0.58
N PHE A 9 8.92 -0.73 0.96
CA PHE A 9 10.37 -0.96 1.03
C PHE A 9 11.02 -0.93 -0.36
N ALA A 10 10.41 -1.54 -1.38
CA ALA A 10 10.93 -1.54 -2.75
C ALA A 10 11.06 -0.13 -3.34
N TRP A 11 10.12 0.76 -3.05
CA TRP A 11 10.12 2.13 -3.59
C TRP A 11 10.98 3.11 -2.81
N TYR A 12 11.15 2.92 -1.50
CA TYR A 12 11.75 3.97 -0.66
C TYR A 12 12.97 3.53 0.13
N ALA A 13 13.20 2.23 0.34
CA ALA A 13 14.40 1.77 1.05
C ALA A 13 15.69 2.04 0.27
N HIS A 14 15.62 2.01 -1.07
CA HIS A 14 16.78 2.33 -1.91
C HIS A 14 17.20 3.81 -1.81
N LEU A 15 16.27 4.73 -1.54
CA LEU A 15 16.56 6.16 -1.36
C LEU A 15 17.39 6.45 -0.09
N LYS A 16 17.31 5.59 0.93
CA LYS A 16 18.05 5.76 2.20
C LYS A 16 19.35 4.94 2.26
N ASN A 17 19.31 3.69 1.81
CA ASN A 17 20.44 2.76 1.98
C ASN A 17 21.27 2.52 0.70
N LEU A 18 20.75 2.86 -0.49
CA LEU A 18 21.40 2.59 -1.77
C LEU A 18 21.57 3.85 -2.65
N ALA A 19 21.46 5.06 -2.09
CA ALA A 19 21.59 6.30 -2.85
C ALA A 19 22.92 6.44 -3.63
N ALA A 20 23.99 5.79 -3.16
CA ALA A 20 25.30 5.75 -3.81
C ALA A 20 25.52 4.50 -4.70
N ARG A 21 24.55 3.57 -4.76
CA ARG A 21 24.66 2.33 -5.55
C ARG A 21 23.97 2.47 -6.91
N PRO A 22 24.40 1.70 -7.93
CA PRO A 22 23.84 1.80 -9.27
C PRO A 22 22.35 1.49 -9.29
N TRP A 23 21.60 2.28 -10.05
CA TRP A 23 20.13 2.20 -10.14
C TRP A 23 19.61 0.82 -10.56
N TYR A 24 20.37 0.05 -11.34
CA TYR A 24 19.98 -1.30 -11.79
C TYR A 24 19.94 -2.33 -10.64
N LEU A 25 20.78 -2.17 -9.62
CA LEU A 25 20.78 -3.02 -8.43
C LEU A 25 19.54 -2.73 -7.56
N ALA A 26 19.19 -1.46 -7.40
CA ALA A 26 17.94 -1.07 -6.77
C ALA A 26 16.74 -1.62 -7.55
N ALA A 27 16.74 -1.49 -8.89
CA ALA A 27 15.67 -2.01 -9.74
C ALA A 27 15.48 -3.53 -9.61
N MET A 28 16.56 -4.32 -9.63
CA MET A 28 16.47 -5.79 -9.49
C MET A 28 15.94 -6.22 -8.12
N VAL A 29 16.40 -5.57 -7.04
CA VAL A 29 15.92 -5.87 -5.68
C VAL A 29 14.45 -5.49 -5.53
N SER A 30 14.06 -4.32 -6.03
CA SER A 30 12.67 -3.87 -6.05
C SER A 30 11.76 -4.79 -6.88
N TRP A 31 12.25 -5.29 -8.02
CA TRP A 31 11.54 -6.28 -8.84
C TRP A 31 11.37 -7.63 -8.15
N GLY A 32 12.42 -8.13 -7.48
CA GLY A 32 12.32 -9.36 -6.69
C GLY A 32 11.28 -9.24 -5.59
N ILE A 33 11.25 -8.10 -4.89
CA ILE A 33 10.26 -7.82 -3.85
C ILE A 33 8.83 -7.72 -4.43
N ALA A 34 8.65 -6.99 -5.53
CA ALA A 34 7.36 -6.89 -6.22
C ALA A 34 6.85 -8.25 -6.71
N PHE A 35 7.73 -9.14 -7.18
CA PHE A 35 7.36 -10.49 -7.61
C PHE A 35 6.71 -11.32 -6.49
N PHE A 36 7.32 -11.35 -5.29
CA PHE A 36 6.74 -12.05 -4.14
C PHE A 36 5.43 -11.42 -3.66
N GLU A 37 5.33 -10.09 -3.73
CA GLU A 37 4.09 -9.37 -3.47
C GLU A 37 2.97 -9.82 -4.41
N TYR A 38 3.22 -9.88 -5.72
CA TYR A 38 2.24 -10.30 -6.71
C TYR A 38 1.77 -11.74 -6.47
N LEU A 39 2.67 -12.65 -6.08
CA LEU A 39 2.31 -14.03 -5.72
C LEU A 39 1.34 -14.12 -4.55
N LEU A 40 1.35 -13.17 -3.61
CA LEU A 40 0.41 -13.12 -2.50
C LEU A 40 -0.85 -12.30 -2.83
N GLN A 41 -0.71 -11.25 -3.65
CA GLN A 41 -1.80 -10.35 -4.02
C GLN A 41 -2.80 -11.00 -4.97
N VAL A 42 -2.33 -11.74 -5.99
CA VAL A 42 -3.20 -12.41 -6.97
C VAL A 42 -4.18 -13.41 -6.32
N PRO A 43 -3.75 -14.37 -5.48
CA PRO A 43 -4.68 -15.27 -4.81
C PRO A 43 -5.55 -14.54 -3.78
N GLY A 44 -4.99 -13.56 -3.05
CA GLY A 44 -5.75 -12.76 -2.09
C GLY A 44 -6.90 -11.98 -2.73
N ASN A 45 -6.66 -11.36 -3.89
CA ASN A 45 -7.69 -10.64 -4.63
C ASN A 45 -8.72 -11.59 -5.25
N ARG A 46 -8.30 -12.77 -5.74
CA ARG A 46 -9.23 -13.80 -6.23
C ARG A 46 -10.17 -14.29 -5.13
N ILE A 47 -9.64 -14.57 -3.94
CA ILE A 47 -10.45 -15.00 -2.79
C ILE A 47 -11.35 -13.85 -2.34
N GLY A 48 -10.83 -12.63 -2.22
CA GLY A 48 -11.61 -11.48 -1.80
C GLY A 48 -12.75 -11.12 -2.76
N TYR A 49 -12.56 -11.32 -4.08
CA TYR A 49 -13.60 -11.11 -5.11
C TYR A 49 -14.80 -12.06 -4.97
N THR A 50 -14.68 -13.14 -4.19
CA THR A 50 -15.82 -14.02 -3.87
C THR A 50 -16.77 -13.45 -2.82
N ARG A 51 -16.33 -12.44 -2.04
CA ARG A 51 -17.08 -11.87 -0.91
C ARG A 51 -17.26 -10.35 -1.01
N LEU A 52 -16.39 -9.66 -1.74
CA LEU A 52 -16.36 -8.21 -1.87
C LEU A 52 -16.45 -7.81 -3.35
N SER A 53 -17.11 -6.68 -3.62
CA SER A 53 -17.14 -6.12 -4.97
C SER A 53 -15.77 -5.53 -5.36
N LEU A 54 -15.50 -5.42 -6.67
CA LEU A 54 -14.25 -4.87 -7.20
C LEU A 54 -13.88 -3.50 -6.57
N PRO A 55 -14.83 -2.55 -6.40
CA PRO A 55 -14.57 -1.28 -5.71
C PRO A 55 -14.17 -1.45 -4.24
N GLN A 56 -14.82 -2.35 -3.51
CA GLN A 56 -14.53 -2.61 -2.09
C GLN A 56 -13.14 -3.21 -1.90
N LEU A 57 -12.73 -4.13 -2.78
CA LEU A 57 -11.38 -4.69 -2.81
C LEU A 57 -10.32 -3.60 -3.03
N LYS A 58 -10.57 -2.69 -3.99
CA LYS A 58 -9.63 -1.62 -4.28
C LYS A 58 -9.46 -0.67 -3.10
N ILE A 59 -10.55 -0.24 -2.48
CA ILE A 59 -10.48 0.65 -1.31
C ILE A 59 -9.84 -0.03 -0.11
N LEU A 60 -10.15 -1.30 0.14
CA LEU A 60 -9.49 -2.07 1.19
C LEU A 60 -7.96 -2.12 0.98
N GLN A 61 -7.53 -2.29 -0.27
CA GLN A 61 -6.12 -2.26 -0.62
C GLN A 61 -5.49 -0.90 -0.30
N GLU A 62 -6.10 0.21 -0.71
CA GLU A 62 -5.60 1.58 -0.43
C GLU A 62 -5.51 1.89 1.07
N VAL A 63 -6.49 1.44 1.86
CA VAL A 63 -6.47 1.57 3.33
C VAL A 63 -5.24 0.86 3.91
N ILE A 64 -4.99 -0.38 3.47
CA ILE A 64 -3.83 -1.15 3.94
C ILE A 64 -2.52 -0.50 3.44
N THR A 65 -2.49 0.02 2.21
CA THR A 65 -1.32 0.71 1.64
C THR A 65 -0.92 1.90 2.51
N LEU A 66 -1.88 2.77 2.83
CA LEU A 66 -1.60 3.93 3.68
C LEU A 66 -1.30 3.55 5.13
N GLY A 67 -2.01 2.55 5.67
CA GLY A 67 -1.78 2.04 7.02
C GLY A 67 -0.36 1.49 7.21
N VAL A 68 0.26 0.97 6.16
CA VAL A 68 1.66 0.53 6.16
C VAL A 68 2.62 1.68 5.85
N PHE A 69 2.25 2.56 4.91
CA PHE A 69 3.08 3.67 4.48
C PHE A 69 3.34 4.68 5.61
N VAL A 70 2.33 4.98 6.44
CA VAL A 70 2.49 5.98 7.52
C VAL A 70 3.53 5.54 8.56
N PRO A 71 3.46 4.34 9.18
CA PRO A 71 4.53 3.84 10.05
C PRO A 71 5.90 3.81 9.36
N PHE A 72 5.96 3.43 8.08
CA PHE A 72 7.21 3.44 7.32
C PHE A 72 7.79 4.87 7.17
N ALA A 73 6.95 5.85 6.82
CA ALA A 73 7.39 7.23 6.66
C ALA A 73 7.93 7.83 7.98
N LEU A 74 7.32 7.45 9.11
CA LEU A 74 7.68 7.95 10.43
C LEU A 74 8.88 7.22 11.04
N LEU A 75 8.79 5.90 11.12
CA LEU A 75 9.78 5.07 11.82
C LEU A 75 11.01 4.82 10.95
N TYR A 76 10.83 4.60 9.65
CA TYR A 76 11.93 4.25 8.74
C TYR A 76 12.52 5.50 8.06
N MET A 77 11.69 6.33 7.43
CA MET A 77 12.17 7.54 6.72
C MET A 77 12.41 8.75 7.63
N HIS A 78 11.99 8.70 8.90
CA HIS A 78 12.12 9.82 9.87
C HIS A 78 11.54 11.13 9.34
N LYS A 79 10.48 11.07 8.53
CA LYS A 79 9.79 12.27 8.05
C LYS A 79 8.91 12.82 9.17
N PRO A 80 8.86 14.15 9.37
CA PRO A 80 7.99 14.74 10.37
C PRO A 80 6.52 14.45 10.05
N LEU A 81 5.76 14.02 11.07
CA LEU A 81 4.31 13.91 11.01
C LEU A 81 3.72 15.28 10.71
N LYS A 82 3.31 15.50 9.46
CA LYS A 82 2.49 16.66 9.10
C LYS A 82 1.01 16.35 9.33
N LEU A 83 0.24 17.36 9.72
CA LEU A 83 -1.22 17.28 9.82
C LEU A 83 -1.86 16.80 8.51
N ASP A 84 -1.20 17.01 7.37
CA ASP A 84 -1.60 16.51 6.05
C ASP A 84 -1.83 14.98 6.02
N TYR A 85 -1.06 14.20 6.78
CA TYR A 85 -1.28 12.74 6.89
C TYR A 85 -2.57 12.40 7.63
N LEU A 86 -2.93 13.22 8.62
CA LEU A 86 -4.19 13.07 9.35
C LEU A 86 -5.38 13.39 8.44
N TRP A 87 -5.27 14.48 7.65
CA TRP A 87 -6.28 14.85 6.66
C TRP A 87 -6.43 13.79 5.58
N ALA A 88 -5.33 13.24 5.06
CA ALA A 88 -5.35 12.13 4.11
C ALA A 88 -6.04 10.89 4.70
N ALA A 89 -5.75 10.53 5.95
CA ALA A 89 -6.40 9.42 6.64
C ALA A 89 -7.92 9.65 6.80
N LEU A 90 -8.34 10.87 7.16
CA LEU A 90 -9.75 11.25 7.25
C LEU A 90 -10.46 11.18 5.89
N CYS A 91 -9.83 11.63 4.81
CA CYS A 91 -10.38 11.52 3.46
C CYS A 91 -10.58 10.06 3.03
N ILE A 92 -9.63 9.18 3.37
CA ILE A 92 -9.72 7.73 3.10
C ILE A 92 -10.85 7.09 3.92
N LEU A 93 -11.01 7.45 5.19
CA LEU A 93 -12.14 7.01 6.01
C LEU A 93 -13.48 7.43 5.40
N GLY A 94 -13.55 8.64 4.83
CA GLY A 94 -14.69 9.08 4.03
C GLY A 94 -14.94 8.19 2.82
N ALA A 95 -13.92 7.89 2.03
CA ALA A 95 -14.03 7.00 0.87
C ALA A 95 -14.50 5.58 1.24
N VAL A 96 -13.98 5.03 2.34
CA VAL A 96 -14.42 3.75 2.93
C VAL A 96 -15.90 3.85 3.28
N TYR A 97 -16.29 4.88 4.05
CA TYR A 97 -17.68 5.07 4.44
C TYR A 97 -18.60 5.13 3.22
N PHE A 98 -18.28 5.89 2.17
CA PHE A 98 -19.14 6.00 0.99
C PHE A 98 -19.28 4.69 0.20
N VAL A 99 -18.19 3.93 0.04
CA VAL A 99 -18.23 2.67 -0.72
C VAL A 99 -18.86 1.52 0.06
N PHE A 100 -18.81 1.54 1.39
CA PHE A 100 -19.49 0.55 2.23
C PHE A 100 -20.90 0.98 2.67
N ARG A 101 -21.25 2.27 2.56
CA ARG A 101 -22.58 2.83 2.89
C ARG A 101 -23.69 2.40 1.93
N SER A 102 -23.37 2.04 0.69
CA SER A 102 -24.38 1.64 -0.28
C SER A 102 -24.43 0.11 -0.36
N PRO A 103 -25.34 -0.56 0.37
CA PRO A 103 -25.64 -1.96 0.13
C PRO A 103 -26.47 -2.06 -1.15
N GLY A 104 -25.78 -2.14 -2.29
CA GLY A 104 -26.38 -2.46 -3.57
C GLY A 104 -26.46 -1.29 -4.54
N ALA A 105 -25.76 -1.44 -5.65
CA ALA A 105 -26.41 -1.26 -6.95
C ALA A 105 -26.25 -2.59 -7.70
N PRO A 106 -27.31 -3.09 -8.38
CA PRO A 106 -27.26 -4.30 -9.19
C PRO A 106 -26.22 -4.25 -10.31
#